data_AF-A0A1F0TXZ4-F1
#
_entry.id   AF-A0A1F0TXZ4-F1
#
_cell.length_a   1.000
_cell.length_b   1.000
_cell.length_c   1.000
_cell.angle_alpha   90.00
_cell.angle_beta   90.00
_cell.angle_gamma   90.00
#
_symmetry.space_group_name_H-M   'P 1'
#
loop_
_entity.id
_entity.type
_entity.pdbx_description
1 polymer ?
#
loop_
_entity_poly.entity_id
_entity_poly.type
_entity_poly.pdbx_seq_one_letter_code
_entity_poly.pdbx_strand_id
1 'polypeptide(L)'
;MLKTTPVKDQGRSQLCWIFAMLATIETEHLMRGDSVNLSTAYIARMALRQRIQDAYLAKGKRPIHLRGMASNTLSAIADQGLLAYDTYHVEDYSVFSAFPKKAANLCKLAVAQQEGLVRLGQRYDNLADQSIGALPRAQFMLGAEYTLGEFGRSVCRHDEYVGLTSFTHHPFNTAFALEVPDNVNRDCLLNLPIDSLVSLTERSLRAGHPLCWEGDTSEPGFNFAQAIARIPEHSTAPTQQMRQREFETFRTTDDHCMAIVGLARDAQGKRYFIMKNSWGTDNAFKGFMFMSEDYFRMKTIALWAQRECLGA
;
A
#
# COMPACT_ATOMS: atom_id res chain seq x y z
N MET A 1 2.46 -14.08 15.61
CA MET A 1 1.76 -13.06 14.80
C MET A 1 1.81 -11.77 15.58
N LEU A 2 1.98 -10.64 14.89
CA LEU A 2 1.99 -9.30 15.46
C LEU A 2 0.55 -8.85 15.80
N LYS A 3 0.41 -7.87 16.69
CA LYS A 3 -0.89 -7.28 17.00
C LYS A 3 -1.38 -6.45 15.82
N THR A 4 -2.63 -6.60 15.41
CA THR A 4 -3.20 -5.84 14.30
C THR A 4 -4.50 -5.18 14.69
N THR A 5 -4.81 -4.04 14.08
CA THR A 5 -6.18 -3.50 14.03
C THR A 5 -7.12 -4.49 13.32
N PRO A 6 -8.45 -4.33 13.41
CA PRO A 6 -9.39 -5.13 12.62
C PRO A 6 -9.07 -5.12 11.11
N VAL A 7 -9.47 -6.18 10.42
CA VAL A 7 -9.40 -6.24 8.95
C VAL A 7 -10.38 -5.24 8.36
N LYS A 8 -9.92 -4.50 7.36
CA LYS A 8 -10.72 -3.53 6.61
C LYS A 8 -11.10 -4.12 5.24
N ASP A 9 -12.11 -3.54 4.59
CA ASP A 9 -12.54 -3.93 3.25
C ASP A 9 -12.46 -2.72 2.31
N GLN A 10 -11.66 -2.85 1.25
CA GLN A 10 -11.51 -1.82 0.22
C GLN A 10 -12.63 -1.88 -0.83
N GLY A 11 -13.52 -2.87 -0.76
CA GLY A 11 -14.55 -3.12 -1.76
C GLY A 11 -13.98 -3.22 -3.18
N ARG A 12 -14.76 -2.77 -4.16
CA ARG A 12 -14.32 -2.71 -5.57
C ARG A 12 -13.54 -1.44 -5.87
N SER A 13 -12.40 -1.24 -5.20
CA SER A 13 -11.52 -0.09 -5.39
C SER A 13 -10.06 -0.50 -5.70
N GLN A 14 -9.24 0.47 -6.11
CA GLN A 14 -7.82 0.30 -6.44
C GLN A 14 -6.91 0.83 -5.30
N LEU A 15 -7.34 0.67 -4.05
CA LEU A 15 -6.74 1.33 -2.88
C LEU A 15 -5.87 0.42 -2.01
N CYS A 16 -5.58 -0.82 -2.44
CA CYS A 16 -4.85 -1.80 -1.64
C CYS A 16 -3.53 -1.25 -1.07
N TRP A 17 -2.78 -0.46 -1.84
CA TRP A 17 -1.55 0.21 -1.41
C TRP A 17 -1.72 1.15 -0.20
N ILE A 18 -2.88 1.83 -0.08
CA ILE A 18 -3.22 2.63 1.10
C ILE A 18 -3.53 1.71 2.27
N PHE A 19 -4.38 0.71 2.05
CA PHE A 19 -4.82 -0.19 3.11
C PHE A 19 -3.66 -0.99 3.70
N ALA A 20 -2.78 -1.52 2.85
CA ALA A 20 -1.61 -2.28 3.25
C ALA A 20 -0.58 -1.43 4.01
N MET A 21 -0.26 -0.24 3.49
CA MET A 21 0.71 0.63 4.16
C MET A 21 0.18 1.16 5.49
N LEU A 22 -1.08 1.60 5.55
CA LEU A 22 -1.70 2.02 6.81
C LEU A 22 -1.82 0.85 7.79
N ALA A 23 -2.18 -0.35 7.35
CA ALA A 23 -2.20 -1.54 8.23
C ALA A 23 -0.80 -1.90 8.77
N THR A 24 0.25 -1.64 7.99
CA THR A 24 1.65 -1.80 8.42
C THR A 24 1.98 -0.78 9.52
N ILE A 25 1.68 0.50 9.30
CA ILE A 25 1.89 1.57 10.30
C ILE A 25 1.08 1.29 11.58
N GLU A 26 -0.21 0.96 11.46
CA GLU A 26 -1.07 0.62 12.61
C GLU A 26 -0.51 -0.54 13.43
N THR A 27 0.01 -1.56 12.75
CA THR A 27 0.65 -2.72 13.39
C THR A 27 1.93 -2.31 14.13
N GLU A 28 2.74 -1.40 13.57
CA GLU A 28 3.91 -0.84 14.26
C GLU A 28 3.54 -0.14 15.57
N HIS A 29 2.55 0.76 15.54
CA HIS A 29 2.08 1.44 16.74
C HIS A 29 1.61 0.45 17.80
N LEU A 30 0.80 -0.55 17.41
CA LEU A 30 0.32 -1.60 18.32
C LEU A 30 1.45 -2.41 18.96
N MET A 31 2.52 -2.67 18.22
CA MET A 31 3.69 -3.39 18.73
C MET A 31 4.52 -2.53 19.68
N ARG A 32 4.53 -1.20 19.50
CA ARG A 32 5.13 -0.20 20.41
C ARG A 32 4.28 0.12 21.65
N GLY A 33 3.07 -0.43 21.75
CA GLY A 33 2.15 -0.19 22.86
C GLY A 33 1.28 1.06 22.69
N ASP A 34 1.28 1.66 21.50
CA ASP A 34 0.36 2.72 21.08
C ASP A 34 -0.80 2.12 20.26
N SER A 35 -1.85 2.89 19.97
CA SER A 35 -2.98 2.42 19.17
C SER A 35 -3.52 3.53 18.29
N VAL A 36 -3.36 3.34 16.98
CA VAL A 36 -3.95 4.21 15.97
C VAL A 36 -4.78 3.38 14.98
N ASN A 37 -5.87 3.97 14.49
CA ASN A 37 -6.65 3.43 13.38
C ASN A 37 -6.81 4.57 12.37
N LEU A 38 -6.34 4.36 11.15
CA LEU A 38 -6.04 5.42 10.19
C LEU A 38 -7.05 5.44 9.04
N SER A 39 -7.39 6.64 8.59
CA SER A 39 -8.37 6.86 7.52
C SER A 39 -7.78 6.57 6.15
N THR A 40 -8.13 5.43 5.56
CA THR A 40 -7.79 5.14 4.15
C THR A 40 -8.58 6.05 3.20
N ALA A 41 -9.79 6.49 3.57
CA ALA A 41 -10.61 7.41 2.77
C ALA A 41 -9.97 8.78 2.62
N TYR A 42 -9.34 9.30 3.68
CA TYR A 42 -8.61 10.56 3.64
C TYR A 42 -7.43 10.51 2.66
N ILE A 43 -6.58 9.48 2.76
CA ILE A 43 -5.46 9.33 1.83
C ILE A 43 -5.95 9.13 0.40
N ALA A 44 -7.02 8.36 0.18
CA ALA A 44 -7.62 8.20 -1.15
C ALA A 44 -8.12 9.53 -1.73
N ARG A 45 -8.74 10.38 -0.90
CA ARG A 45 -9.16 11.74 -1.27
C ARG A 45 -7.96 12.62 -1.66
N MET A 46 -6.87 12.56 -0.90
CA MET A 46 -5.67 13.36 -1.18
C MET A 46 -4.93 12.86 -2.42
N ALA A 47 -4.80 11.55 -2.60
CA ALA A 47 -4.20 10.95 -3.79
C ALA A 47 -4.94 11.39 -5.06
N LEU A 48 -6.27 11.30 -5.06
CA LEU A 48 -7.07 11.72 -6.22
C LEU A 48 -7.00 13.24 -6.46
N ARG A 49 -6.87 14.06 -5.40
CA ARG A 49 -6.62 15.51 -5.50
C ARG A 49 -5.29 15.80 -6.23
N GLN A 50 -4.23 15.07 -5.89
CA GLN A 50 -2.95 15.21 -6.57
C GLN A 50 -3.06 14.78 -8.04
N ARG A 51 -3.73 13.66 -8.34
CA ARG A 51 -3.92 13.18 -9.72
C ARG A 51 -4.69 14.17 -10.59
N ILE A 52 -5.73 14.82 -10.06
CA ILE A 52 -6.50 15.80 -10.83
C ILE A 52 -5.68 17.07 -11.11
N GLN A 53 -4.84 17.52 -10.17
CA GLN A 53 -3.94 18.66 -10.37
C GLN A 53 -2.89 18.35 -11.46
N ASP A 54 -2.27 17.18 -11.38
CA ASP A 54 -1.32 16.68 -12.37
C ASP A 54 -1.94 16.57 -13.76
N ALA A 55 -3.15 16.01 -13.85
CA ALA A 55 -3.89 15.90 -15.10
C ALA A 55 -4.23 17.28 -15.67
N TYR A 56 -4.65 18.23 -14.83
CA TYR A 56 -4.94 19.59 -15.27
C TYR A 56 -3.70 20.28 -15.86
N LEU A 57 -2.56 20.23 -15.17
CA LEU A 57 -1.29 20.80 -15.63
C LEU A 57 -0.78 20.13 -16.91
N ALA A 58 -1.04 18.82 -17.06
CA ALA A 58 -0.78 18.06 -18.27
C ALA A 58 -1.84 18.27 -19.38
N LYS A 59 -2.75 19.25 -19.24
CA LYS A 59 -3.83 19.54 -20.21
C LYS A 59 -4.74 18.32 -20.48
N GLY A 60 -5.05 17.57 -19.43
CA GLY A 60 -5.89 16.37 -19.47
C GLY A 60 -5.21 15.13 -20.04
N LYS A 61 -3.89 15.14 -20.27
CA LYS A 61 -3.15 14.01 -20.86
C LYS A 61 -2.73 12.93 -19.88
N ARG A 62 -2.69 13.23 -18.57
CA ARG A 62 -2.41 12.21 -17.55
C ARG A 62 -3.70 11.51 -17.15
N PRO A 63 -3.67 10.17 -16.99
CA PRO A 63 -4.84 9.44 -16.54
C PRO A 63 -5.16 9.77 -15.09
N ILE A 64 -6.45 9.72 -14.73
CA ILE A 64 -6.94 9.87 -13.37
C ILE A 64 -7.45 8.50 -12.92
N HIS A 65 -6.70 7.86 -12.03
CA HIS A 65 -6.99 6.56 -11.43
C HIS A 65 -6.58 6.57 -9.96
N LEU A 66 -6.87 5.48 -9.24
CA LEU A 66 -6.52 5.32 -7.83
C LEU A 66 -5.40 4.30 -7.60
N ARG A 67 -4.86 3.67 -8.66
CA ARG A 67 -3.64 2.87 -8.56
C ARG A 67 -2.45 3.67 -8.04
N GLY A 68 -1.58 3.00 -7.31
CA GLY A 68 -0.37 3.53 -6.70
C GLY A 68 0.39 2.45 -5.93
N MET A 69 1.55 2.83 -5.42
CA MET A 69 2.41 2.01 -4.55
C MET A 69 2.35 2.51 -3.10
N ALA A 70 2.87 1.74 -2.15
CA ALA A 70 2.86 2.16 -0.75
C ALA A 70 3.67 3.45 -0.51
N SER A 71 4.66 3.76 -1.35
CA SER A 71 5.35 5.06 -1.36
C SER A 71 4.38 6.24 -1.51
N ASN A 72 3.34 6.10 -2.33
CA ASN A 72 2.35 7.16 -2.52
C ASN A 72 1.59 7.44 -1.22
N THR A 73 1.39 6.43 -0.36
CA THR A 73 0.77 6.62 0.97
C THR A 73 1.71 7.40 1.86
N LEU A 74 3.00 7.03 1.89
CA LEU A 74 4.02 7.72 2.67
C LEU A 74 4.18 9.19 2.25
N SER A 75 4.24 9.45 0.94
CA SER A 75 4.28 10.82 0.40
C SER A 75 3.01 11.61 0.78
N ALA A 76 1.83 10.99 0.63
CA ALA A 76 0.57 11.66 1.00
C ALA A 76 0.54 12.01 2.50
N ILE A 77 1.03 11.13 3.38
CA ILE A 77 1.14 11.42 4.82
C ILE A 77 2.09 12.60 5.07
N ALA A 78 3.25 12.59 4.42
CA ALA A 78 4.25 13.65 4.59
C ALA A 78 3.75 15.02 4.09
N ASP A 79 3.08 15.04 2.94
CA ASP A 79 2.68 16.27 2.25
C ASP A 79 1.35 16.83 2.74
N GLN A 80 0.38 15.96 3.08
CA GLN A 80 -1.00 16.35 3.38
C GLN A 80 -1.39 16.06 4.84
N GLY A 81 -0.61 15.25 5.55
CA GLY A 81 -0.93 14.79 6.89
C GLY A 81 -1.81 13.54 6.88
N LEU A 82 -2.56 13.33 7.95
CA LEU A 82 -3.35 12.13 8.14
C LEU A 82 -4.61 12.44 8.96
N LEU A 83 -5.62 11.56 8.87
CA LEU A 83 -6.77 11.55 9.75
C LEU A 83 -6.95 10.18 10.40
N ALA A 84 -7.47 10.16 11.63
CA ALA A 84 -7.94 8.95 12.27
C ALA A 84 -9.19 8.40 11.57
N TYR A 85 -9.38 7.08 11.60
CA TYR A 85 -10.52 6.40 10.99
C TYR A 85 -11.84 6.93 11.53
N ASP A 86 -12.00 7.03 12.85
CA ASP A 86 -13.24 7.52 13.50
C ASP A 86 -13.55 9.00 13.20
N THR A 87 -12.57 9.74 12.68
CA THR A 87 -12.72 11.14 12.29
C THR A 87 -13.18 11.28 10.83
N TYR A 88 -12.75 10.37 9.95
CA TYR A 88 -13.11 10.41 8.54
C TYR A 88 -13.07 9.00 7.95
N HIS A 89 -14.22 8.42 7.68
CA HIS A 89 -14.33 7.13 6.99
C HIS A 89 -15.49 7.14 6.01
N VAL A 90 -15.53 6.12 5.17
CA VAL A 90 -16.72 5.80 4.37
C VAL A 90 -17.19 4.40 4.74
N GLU A 91 -18.49 4.20 4.77
CA GLU A 91 -19.10 2.90 5.06
C GLU A 91 -18.94 1.92 3.89
N ASP A 92 -19.02 2.42 2.65
CA ASP A 92 -18.90 1.61 1.44
C ASP A 92 -17.81 2.17 0.51
N TYR A 93 -16.69 1.46 0.41
CA TYR A 93 -15.57 1.81 -0.47
C TYR A 93 -15.86 1.60 -1.96
N SER A 94 -17.00 1.00 -2.33
CA SER A 94 -17.42 0.91 -3.74
C SER A 94 -17.58 2.29 -4.40
N VAL A 95 -17.77 3.36 -3.61
CA VAL A 95 -17.77 4.75 -4.08
C VAL A 95 -16.50 5.09 -4.88
N PHE A 96 -15.36 4.52 -4.50
CA PHE A 96 -14.07 4.76 -5.15
C PHE A 96 -13.95 4.09 -6.52
N SER A 97 -14.87 3.21 -6.92
CA SER A 97 -14.94 2.67 -8.28
C SER A 97 -15.33 3.73 -9.31
N ALA A 98 -16.26 4.62 -8.95
CA ALA A 98 -16.80 5.65 -9.84
C ALA A 98 -16.14 7.02 -9.63
N PHE A 99 -15.51 7.24 -8.47
CA PHE A 99 -14.96 8.54 -8.09
C PHE A 99 -13.89 9.07 -9.06
N PRO A 100 -12.94 8.26 -9.57
CA PRO A 100 -11.95 8.71 -10.56
C PRO A 100 -12.59 9.23 -11.86
N LYS A 101 -13.66 8.57 -12.32
CA LYS A 101 -14.41 9.00 -13.51
C LYS A 101 -15.09 10.36 -13.30
N LYS A 102 -15.67 10.59 -12.11
CA LYS A 102 -16.25 11.89 -11.75
C LYS A 102 -15.17 12.98 -11.73
N ALA A 103 -14.01 12.70 -11.11
CA ALA A 103 -12.87 13.61 -11.09
C ALA A 103 -12.30 13.90 -12.49
N ALA A 104 -12.25 12.89 -13.37
CA ALA A 104 -11.81 13.06 -14.75
C ALA A 104 -12.74 13.98 -15.57
N ASN A 105 -14.06 13.84 -15.41
CA ASN A 105 -15.03 14.73 -16.04
C ASN A 105 -14.88 16.18 -15.54
N LEU A 106 -14.69 16.36 -14.24
CA LEU A 106 -14.41 17.67 -13.65
C LEU A 106 -13.13 18.29 -14.25
N CYS A 107 -12.05 17.52 -14.32
CA CYS A 107 -10.77 17.96 -14.90
C CYS A 107 -10.92 18.38 -16.35
N LYS A 108 -11.64 17.59 -17.16
CA LYS A 108 -11.88 17.89 -18.58
C LYS A 108 -12.58 19.24 -18.76
N LEU A 109 -13.61 19.50 -17.96
CA LEU A 109 -14.32 20.78 -17.98
C LEU A 109 -13.43 21.94 -17.55
N ALA A 110 -12.65 21.75 -16.47
CA ALA A 110 -11.75 22.77 -15.97
C ALA A 110 -10.64 23.13 -16.98
N VAL A 111 -10.06 22.13 -17.66
CA VAL A 111 -9.05 22.33 -18.73
C VAL A 111 -9.66 23.09 -19.91
N ALA A 112 -10.86 22.71 -20.36
CA ALA A 112 -11.54 23.39 -21.47
C ALA A 112 -11.84 24.87 -21.15
N GLN A 113 -12.13 25.18 -19.88
CA GLN A 113 -12.45 26.53 -19.41
C GLN A 113 -11.22 27.30 -18.88
N GLN A 114 -10.04 26.67 -18.84
CA GLN A 114 -8.80 27.26 -18.33
C GLN A 114 -8.95 27.84 -16.90
N GLU A 115 -9.67 27.13 -16.02
CA GLU A 115 -10.11 27.65 -14.72
C GLU A 115 -8.99 27.96 -13.71
N GLY A 116 -7.81 27.39 -13.89
CA GLY A 116 -6.69 27.46 -12.94
C GLY A 116 -6.83 26.49 -11.76
N LEU A 117 -5.71 26.24 -11.07
CA LEU A 117 -5.65 25.25 -9.99
C LEU A 117 -6.50 25.58 -8.77
N VAL A 118 -6.64 26.87 -8.43
CA VAL A 118 -7.44 27.31 -7.27
C VAL A 118 -8.90 26.92 -7.44
N ARG A 119 -9.50 27.28 -8.58
CA ARG A 119 -10.90 26.96 -8.88
C ARG A 119 -11.12 25.46 -9.07
N LEU A 120 -10.18 24.77 -9.73
CA LEU A 120 -10.22 23.31 -9.83
C LEU A 120 -10.23 22.65 -8.44
N GLY A 121 -9.35 23.09 -7.53
CA GLY A 121 -9.27 22.57 -6.17
C GLY A 121 -10.58 22.72 -5.42
N GLN A 122 -11.21 23.90 -5.47
CA GLN A 122 -12.51 24.15 -4.84
C GLN A 122 -13.62 23.26 -5.42
N ARG A 123 -13.67 23.09 -6.75
CA ARG A 123 -14.66 22.21 -7.38
C ARG A 123 -14.42 20.74 -7.04
N TYR A 124 -13.16 20.34 -6.92
CA TYR A 124 -12.80 18.98 -6.49
C TYR A 124 -13.21 18.75 -5.04
N ASP A 125 -12.98 19.70 -4.14
CA ASP A 125 -13.39 19.59 -2.75
C ASP A 125 -14.91 19.45 -2.63
N ASN A 126 -15.69 20.25 -3.36
CA ASN A 126 -17.14 20.11 -3.39
C ASN A 126 -17.58 18.73 -3.91
N LEU A 127 -16.93 18.21 -4.96
CA LEU A 127 -17.20 16.88 -5.50
C LEU A 127 -16.87 15.78 -4.48
N ALA A 128 -15.74 15.92 -3.78
CA ALA A 128 -15.30 14.99 -2.76
C ALA A 128 -16.24 15.02 -1.55
N ASP A 129 -16.64 16.19 -1.08
CA ASP A 129 -17.58 16.36 0.05
C ASP A 129 -18.92 15.70 -0.24
N GLN A 130 -19.43 15.84 -1.48
CA GLN A 130 -20.67 15.18 -1.92
C GLN A 130 -20.53 13.66 -2.09
N SER A 131 -19.32 13.16 -2.33
CA SER A 131 -19.10 11.73 -2.63
C SER A 131 -18.71 10.93 -1.39
N ILE A 132 -17.87 11.49 -0.52
CA ILE A 132 -17.21 10.78 0.59
C ILE A 132 -17.21 11.60 1.89
N GLY A 133 -18.04 12.64 1.98
CA GLY A 133 -18.20 13.47 3.18
C GLY A 133 -17.18 14.60 3.27
N ALA A 134 -17.56 15.64 4.01
CA ALA A 134 -16.76 16.83 4.22
C ALA A 134 -15.55 16.55 5.13
N LEU A 135 -14.42 17.19 4.84
CA LEU A 135 -13.26 17.13 5.74
C LEU A 135 -13.53 17.91 7.02
N PRO A 136 -13.12 17.39 8.19
CA PRO A 136 -13.16 18.13 9.43
C PRO A 136 -12.08 19.23 9.42
N ARG A 137 -12.29 20.29 10.21
CA ARG A 137 -11.30 21.38 10.35
C ARG A 137 -10.08 20.99 11.18
N ALA A 138 -10.29 20.11 12.16
CA ALA A 138 -9.28 19.57 13.06
C ALA A 138 -9.71 18.17 13.50
N GLN A 139 -8.80 17.43 14.13
CA GLN A 139 -9.12 16.16 14.77
C GLN A 139 -8.68 16.17 16.23
N PHE A 140 -9.38 15.39 17.05
CA PHE A 140 -9.05 15.23 18.47
C PHE A 140 -8.59 13.80 18.72
N MET A 141 -7.45 13.66 19.38
CA MET A 141 -6.90 12.37 19.77
C MET A 141 -6.45 12.45 21.23
N LEU A 142 -6.95 11.54 22.08
CA LEU A 142 -6.60 11.46 23.51
C LEU A 142 -6.72 12.80 24.27
N GLY A 143 -7.72 13.63 23.92
CA GLY A 143 -7.98 14.92 24.57
C GLY A 143 -7.14 16.09 24.05
N ALA A 144 -6.30 15.89 23.03
CA ALA A 144 -5.56 16.96 22.35
C ALA A 144 -6.08 17.20 20.93
N GLU A 145 -6.12 18.46 20.53
CA GLU A 145 -6.42 18.87 19.15
C GLU A 145 -5.14 18.75 18.30
N TYR A 146 -5.27 18.19 17.10
CA TYR A 146 -4.20 18.10 16.11
C TYR A 146 -4.66 18.69 14.79
N THR A 147 -3.77 19.45 14.14
CA THR A 147 -3.86 19.64 12.69
C THR A 147 -3.55 18.32 11.97
N LEU A 148 -4.01 18.20 10.73
CA LEU A 148 -3.80 16.99 9.91
C LEU A 148 -2.30 16.70 9.75
N GLY A 149 -1.48 17.75 9.56
CA GLY A 149 -0.04 17.63 9.42
C GLY A 149 0.68 17.25 10.72
N GLU A 150 0.24 17.76 11.86
CA GLU A 150 0.80 17.34 13.17
C GLU A 150 0.51 15.88 13.44
N PHE A 151 -0.72 15.44 13.21
CA PHE A 151 -1.08 14.02 13.37
C PHE A 151 -0.31 13.11 12.41
N GLY A 152 -0.19 13.52 11.13
CA GLY A 152 0.62 12.77 10.16
C GLY A 152 2.06 12.59 10.63
N ARG A 153 2.71 13.67 11.08
CA ARG A 153 4.09 13.62 11.60
C ARG A 153 4.23 12.84 12.90
N SER A 154 3.22 12.80 13.76
CA SER A 154 3.26 12.00 14.99
C SER A 154 3.08 10.51 14.73
N VAL A 155 2.41 10.13 13.64
CA VAL A 155 2.13 8.74 13.26
C VAL A 155 3.24 8.16 12.38
N CYS A 156 3.73 8.91 11.39
CA CYS A 156 4.73 8.39 10.46
C CYS A 156 5.70 9.50 10.09
N ARG A 157 6.98 9.30 10.41
CA ARG A 157 8.02 10.21 9.91
C ARG A 157 8.30 9.93 8.43
N HIS A 158 8.71 10.97 7.70
CA HIS A 158 9.03 10.86 6.28
C HIS A 158 10.17 9.87 5.97
N ASP A 159 11.09 9.67 6.91
CA ASP A 159 12.28 8.82 6.76
C ASP A 159 12.17 7.44 7.45
N GLU A 160 11.01 7.13 8.05
CA GLU A 160 10.82 5.94 8.91
C GLU A 160 10.82 4.63 8.12
N TYR A 161 10.35 4.65 6.87
CA TYR A 161 10.26 3.48 6.01
C TYR A 161 11.24 3.55 4.84
N VAL A 162 11.66 2.38 4.36
CA VAL A 162 12.51 2.24 3.19
C VAL A 162 11.94 1.17 2.27
N GLY A 163 11.89 1.49 0.98
CA GLY A 163 11.48 0.57 -0.06
C GLY A 163 12.60 -0.40 -0.42
N LEU A 164 12.27 -1.68 -0.55
CA LEU A 164 13.17 -2.79 -0.86
C LEU A 164 12.65 -3.53 -2.09
N THR A 165 13.55 -4.00 -2.96
CA THR A 165 13.22 -4.86 -4.10
C THR A 165 14.32 -5.89 -4.34
N SER A 166 14.18 -6.74 -5.36
CA SER A 166 15.15 -7.80 -5.67
C SER A 166 15.10 -8.17 -7.15
N PHE A 167 15.96 -7.53 -7.95
CA PHE A 167 16.11 -7.79 -9.39
C PHE A 167 17.57 -7.69 -9.85
N THR A 168 17.87 -8.30 -10.99
CA THR A 168 19.24 -8.47 -11.51
C THR A 168 19.56 -7.54 -12.68
N HIS A 169 18.57 -6.81 -13.23
CA HIS A 169 18.82 -5.79 -14.25
C HIS A 169 19.43 -4.50 -13.68
N HIS A 170 19.57 -4.40 -12.36
CA HIS A 170 20.34 -3.38 -11.64
C HIS A 170 21.29 -4.02 -10.61
N PRO A 171 22.41 -3.38 -10.26
CA PRO A 171 23.32 -3.88 -9.23
C PRO A 171 22.64 -4.06 -7.88
N PHE A 172 22.92 -5.18 -7.19
CA PHE A 172 22.51 -5.35 -5.80
C PHE A 172 23.22 -4.34 -4.88
N ASN A 173 22.58 -4.06 -3.74
CA ASN A 173 22.99 -3.10 -2.72
C ASN A 173 23.08 -1.65 -3.23
N THR A 174 22.34 -1.35 -4.30
CA THR A 174 22.13 0.00 -4.81
C THR A 174 20.63 0.29 -4.87
N ALA A 175 20.24 1.55 -4.82
CA ALA A 175 18.85 1.95 -4.98
C ALA A 175 18.60 2.36 -6.44
N PHE A 176 17.49 1.93 -7.02
CA PHE A 176 17.05 2.33 -8.36
C PHE A 176 15.55 2.57 -8.38
N ALA A 177 15.10 3.42 -9.32
CA ALA A 177 13.67 3.66 -9.51
C ALA A 177 13.03 2.43 -10.14
N LEU A 178 12.22 1.71 -9.37
CA LEU A 178 11.59 0.46 -9.83
C LEU A 178 10.67 0.72 -11.02
N GLU A 179 10.88 0.02 -12.14
CA GLU A 179 10.19 0.26 -13.40
C GLU A 179 8.83 -0.45 -13.49
N VAL A 180 7.90 -0.09 -12.60
CA VAL A 180 6.50 -0.54 -12.65
C VAL A 180 5.55 0.62 -12.97
N PRO A 181 4.41 0.38 -13.65
CA PRO A 181 3.48 1.44 -14.04
C PRO A 181 2.96 2.29 -12.87
N ASP A 182 2.82 1.68 -11.69
CA ASP A 182 2.28 2.34 -10.49
C ASP A 182 3.35 3.17 -9.75
N ASN A 183 4.65 3.03 -10.07
CA ASN A 183 5.73 3.86 -9.55
C ASN A 183 5.79 5.25 -10.21
N VAL A 184 4.70 5.99 -10.10
CA VAL A 184 4.52 7.29 -10.77
C VAL A 184 5.50 8.37 -10.32
N ASN A 185 6.03 8.23 -9.10
CA ASN A 185 6.95 9.17 -8.48
C ASN A 185 8.42 8.80 -8.78
N ARG A 186 8.65 7.64 -9.41
CA ARG A 186 9.99 7.07 -9.65
C ARG A 186 10.77 6.89 -8.35
N ASP A 187 10.08 6.40 -7.32
CA ASP A 187 10.67 6.13 -6.01
C ASP A 187 11.78 5.09 -6.15
N CYS A 188 12.92 5.37 -5.53
CA CYS A 188 14.08 4.49 -5.52
C CYS A 188 13.95 3.44 -4.41
N LEU A 189 14.06 2.16 -4.76
CA LEU A 189 14.03 1.04 -3.83
C LEU A 189 15.41 0.41 -3.72
N LEU A 190 15.83 0.05 -2.51
CA LEU A 190 17.08 -0.66 -2.27
C LEU A 190 16.99 -2.09 -2.83
N ASN A 191 17.85 -2.40 -3.78
CA ASN A 191 17.89 -3.70 -4.43
C ASN A 191 18.70 -4.71 -3.62
N LEU A 192 18.10 -5.82 -3.22
CA LEU A 192 18.75 -6.88 -2.44
C LEU A 192 18.68 -8.22 -3.16
N PRO A 193 19.64 -9.14 -2.96
CA PRO A 193 19.46 -10.54 -3.36
C PRO A 193 18.21 -11.15 -2.71
N ILE A 194 17.53 -12.06 -3.40
CA ILE A 194 16.24 -12.61 -2.93
C ILE A 194 16.34 -13.30 -1.56
N ASP A 195 17.45 -13.99 -1.29
CA ASP A 195 17.70 -14.61 0.01
C ASP A 195 17.88 -13.59 1.13
N SER A 196 18.52 -12.45 0.82
CA SER A 196 18.66 -11.33 1.76
C SER A 196 17.30 -10.68 2.04
N LEU A 197 16.45 -10.51 1.02
CA LEU A 197 15.11 -9.96 1.16
C LEU A 197 14.21 -10.84 2.04
N VAL A 198 14.24 -12.17 1.82
CA VAL A 198 13.53 -13.15 2.66
C VAL A 198 14.04 -13.13 4.10
N SER A 199 15.37 -13.14 4.27
CA SER A 199 16.00 -13.15 5.60
C SER A 199 15.71 -11.87 6.39
N LEU A 200 15.73 -10.71 5.73
CA LEU A 200 15.36 -9.43 6.33
C LEU A 200 13.90 -9.44 6.77
N THR A 201 12.99 -9.93 5.92
CA THR A 201 11.56 -10.04 6.24
C THR A 201 11.36 -10.91 7.49
N GLU A 202 12.04 -12.06 7.57
CA GLU A 202 11.98 -12.91 8.76
C GLU A 202 12.52 -12.21 10.01
N ARG A 203 13.68 -11.55 9.94
CA ARG A 203 14.27 -10.83 11.08
C ARG A 203 13.36 -9.70 11.56
N SER A 204 12.84 -8.88 10.64
CA SER A 204 11.89 -7.81 10.93
C SER A 204 10.68 -8.33 11.71
N LEU A 205 10.03 -9.38 11.21
CA LEU A 205 8.88 -9.99 11.88
C LEU A 205 9.20 -10.57 13.25
N ARG A 206 10.39 -11.17 13.43
CA ARG A 206 10.85 -11.68 14.73
C ARG A 206 11.18 -10.58 15.73
N ALA A 207 11.63 -9.44 15.24
CA ALA A 207 11.87 -8.23 16.04
C ALA A 207 10.60 -7.47 16.38
N GLY A 208 9.44 -7.86 15.83
CA GLY A 208 8.15 -7.23 16.11
C GLY A 208 7.69 -6.22 15.05
N HIS A 209 8.41 -6.12 13.94
CA HIS A 209 8.18 -5.11 12.91
C HIS A 209 7.46 -5.70 11.68
N PRO A 210 6.23 -5.25 11.34
CA PRO A 210 5.53 -5.62 10.11
C PRO A 210 6.22 -5.02 8.88
N LEU A 211 5.82 -5.50 7.70
CA LEU A 211 6.24 -4.93 6.43
C LEU A 211 5.03 -4.72 5.52
N CYS A 212 5.04 -3.69 4.68
CA CYS A 212 4.10 -3.60 3.57
C CYS A 212 4.65 -4.45 2.42
N TRP A 213 3.82 -5.32 1.86
CA TRP A 213 4.14 -6.17 0.71
C TRP A 213 3.39 -5.69 -0.51
N GLU A 214 4.08 -5.61 -1.64
CA GLU A 214 3.52 -5.35 -2.96
C GLU A 214 3.97 -6.47 -3.89
N GLY A 215 3.06 -6.99 -4.71
CA GLY A 215 3.37 -8.09 -5.60
C GLY A 215 2.20 -8.53 -6.46
N ASP A 216 2.41 -9.67 -7.12
CA ASP A 216 1.43 -10.28 -8.01
C ASP A 216 0.53 -11.24 -7.23
N THR A 217 -0.78 -11.13 -7.48
CA THR A 217 -1.82 -12.01 -6.93
C THR A 217 -2.68 -12.65 -8.02
N SER A 218 -2.38 -12.40 -9.30
CA SER A 218 -3.04 -12.95 -10.48
C SER A 218 -2.56 -14.37 -10.82
N GLU A 219 -2.30 -15.18 -9.79
CA GLU A 219 -1.77 -16.53 -9.92
C GLU A 219 -2.82 -17.58 -9.56
N PRO A 220 -2.87 -18.74 -10.27
CA PRO A 220 -3.82 -19.81 -9.94
C PRO A 220 -3.74 -20.31 -8.50
N GLY A 221 -2.57 -20.18 -7.87
CA GLY A 221 -2.33 -20.60 -6.50
C GLY A 221 -2.60 -19.52 -5.44
N PHE A 222 -3.06 -18.33 -5.83
CA PHE A 222 -3.63 -17.34 -4.93
C PHE A 222 -5.14 -17.58 -4.77
N ASN A 223 -5.57 -17.99 -3.58
CA ASN A 223 -6.96 -18.32 -3.30
C ASN A 223 -7.41 -17.62 -2.02
N PHE A 224 -8.16 -16.53 -2.19
CA PHE A 224 -8.67 -15.75 -1.06
C PHE A 224 -9.55 -16.57 -0.14
N ALA A 225 -10.54 -17.31 -0.67
CA ALA A 225 -11.50 -18.08 0.12
C ALA A 225 -10.81 -19.10 1.04
N GLN A 226 -9.77 -19.76 0.55
CA GLN A 226 -8.95 -20.72 1.30
C GLN A 226 -7.81 -20.08 2.11
N ALA A 227 -7.67 -18.75 2.04
CA ALA A 227 -6.62 -17.98 2.70
C ALA A 227 -5.20 -18.42 2.36
N ILE A 228 -4.93 -18.83 1.12
CA ILE A 228 -3.64 -19.42 0.75
C ILE A 228 -3.07 -18.77 -0.51
N ALA A 229 -1.76 -18.53 -0.51
CA ALA A 229 -0.99 -18.17 -1.70
C ALA A 229 0.22 -19.10 -1.81
N ARG A 230 0.22 -19.98 -2.81
CA ARG A 230 1.29 -20.96 -3.07
C ARG A 230 1.56 -21.01 -4.56
N ILE A 231 2.81 -21.16 -4.96
CA ILE A 231 3.09 -21.62 -6.32
C ILE A 231 2.96 -23.16 -6.35
N PRO A 232 2.58 -23.77 -7.48
CA PRO A 232 2.61 -25.22 -7.64
C PRO A 232 3.97 -25.78 -7.21
N GLU A 233 3.99 -26.97 -6.61
CA GLU A 233 5.24 -27.56 -6.16
C GLU A 233 6.22 -27.73 -7.32
N HIS A 234 7.36 -27.06 -7.22
CA HIS A 234 8.51 -27.25 -8.08
C HIS A 234 9.49 -28.21 -7.40
N SER A 235 10.33 -28.87 -8.19
CA SER A 235 11.41 -29.73 -7.67
C SER A 235 12.47 -28.98 -6.87
N THR A 236 12.53 -27.64 -6.99
CA THR A 236 13.48 -26.77 -6.31
C THR A 236 12.83 -25.45 -5.90
N ALA A 237 13.37 -24.81 -4.86
CA ALA A 237 12.93 -23.48 -4.44
C ALA A 237 13.20 -22.43 -5.55
N PRO A 238 12.33 -21.42 -5.69
CA PRO A 238 12.53 -20.29 -6.59
C PRO A 238 13.92 -19.65 -6.53
N THR A 239 14.59 -19.58 -7.67
CA THR A 239 15.90 -18.91 -7.79
C THR A 239 15.77 -17.44 -8.19
N GLN A 240 16.83 -16.66 -7.97
CA GLN A 240 16.91 -15.26 -8.43
C GLN A 240 16.64 -15.13 -9.94
N GLN A 241 17.15 -16.07 -10.75
CA GLN A 241 17.00 -16.06 -12.20
C GLN A 241 15.56 -16.39 -12.63
N MET A 242 14.89 -17.33 -11.95
CA MET A 242 13.48 -17.65 -12.21
C MET A 242 12.60 -16.42 -11.94
N ARG A 243 12.82 -15.77 -10.80
CA ARG A 243 12.15 -14.51 -10.43
C ARG A 243 12.38 -13.42 -11.47
N GLN A 244 13.63 -13.21 -11.90
CA GLN A 244 13.95 -12.21 -12.93
C GLN A 244 13.17 -12.50 -14.22
N ARG A 245 13.17 -13.75 -14.67
CA ARG A 245 12.51 -14.16 -15.92
C ARG A 245 11.00 -13.91 -15.87
N GLU A 246 10.35 -14.16 -14.74
CA GLU A 246 8.93 -13.88 -14.58
C GLU A 246 8.60 -12.38 -14.72
N PHE A 247 9.42 -11.53 -14.11
CA PHE A 247 9.29 -10.07 -14.22
C PHE A 247 9.51 -9.58 -15.66
N GLU A 248 10.60 -10.01 -16.31
CA GLU A 248 10.93 -9.62 -17.69
C GLU A 248 9.94 -10.15 -18.73
N THR A 249 9.26 -11.26 -18.42
CA THR A 249 8.22 -11.84 -19.28
C THR A 249 6.80 -11.44 -18.87
N PHE A 250 6.66 -10.46 -17.98
CA PHE A 250 5.40 -9.88 -17.52
C PHE A 250 4.41 -10.90 -16.91
N ARG A 251 4.94 -12.00 -16.35
CA ARG A 251 4.17 -12.99 -15.57
C ARG A 251 4.13 -12.68 -14.09
N THR A 252 4.97 -11.76 -13.64
CA THR A 252 4.89 -11.17 -12.31
C THR A 252 4.83 -9.67 -12.48
N THR A 253 3.72 -9.09 -12.08
CA THR A 253 3.42 -7.66 -12.18
C THR A 253 3.04 -7.10 -10.81
N ASP A 254 2.98 -5.78 -10.71
CA ASP A 254 2.50 -5.12 -9.51
C ASP A 254 0.98 -4.94 -9.60
N ASP A 255 0.23 -5.78 -8.87
CA ASP A 255 -1.24 -5.80 -8.94
C ASP A 255 -1.96 -5.74 -7.58
N HIS A 256 -1.27 -6.00 -6.47
CA HIS A 256 -1.88 -5.96 -5.14
C HIS A 256 -0.89 -5.68 -4.01
N CYS A 257 -1.42 -5.17 -2.90
CA CYS A 257 -0.64 -4.92 -1.68
C CYS A 257 -1.32 -5.52 -0.45
N MET A 258 -0.52 -6.02 0.49
CA MET A 258 -0.96 -6.55 1.79
C MET A 258 0.05 -6.19 2.88
N ALA A 259 -0.33 -6.27 4.17
CA ALA A 259 0.64 -6.11 5.26
C ALA A 259 1.13 -7.50 5.73
N ILE A 260 2.44 -7.70 5.84
CA ILE A 260 3.03 -8.89 6.46
C ILE A 260 3.05 -8.70 7.97
N VAL A 261 2.35 -9.57 8.69
CA VAL A 261 2.11 -9.43 10.14
C VAL A 261 2.50 -10.68 10.94
N GLY A 262 3.19 -11.63 10.33
CA GLY A 262 3.72 -12.76 11.07
C GLY A 262 4.31 -13.88 10.23
N LEU A 263 4.78 -14.89 10.95
CA LEU A 263 5.32 -16.13 10.41
C LEU A 263 4.46 -17.30 10.88
N ALA A 264 4.27 -18.27 10.00
CA ALA A 264 3.67 -19.56 10.30
C ALA A 264 4.52 -20.69 9.68
N ARG A 265 4.28 -21.92 10.15
CA ARG A 265 4.82 -23.14 9.54
C ARG A 265 3.70 -24.16 9.39
N ASP A 266 3.73 -24.93 8.31
CA ASP A 266 2.89 -26.11 8.19
C ASP A 266 3.48 -27.32 8.94
N ALA A 267 2.79 -28.45 8.89
CA ALA A 267 3.20 -29.68 9.58
C ALA A 267 4.54 -30.24 9.07
N GLN A 268 4.95 -29.88 7.85
CA GLN A 268 6.23 -30.27 7.24
C GLN A 268 7.33 -29.25 7.55
N GLY A 269 7.02 -28.18 8.30
CA GLY A 269 7.95 -27.12 8.66
C GLY A 269 8.15 -26.06 7.58
N LYS A 270 7.42 -26.11 6.46
CA LYS A 270 7.52 -25.11 5.39
C LYS A 270 7.00 -23.77 5.89
N ARG A 271 7.75 -22.71 5.60
CA ARG A 271 7.48 -21.35 6.08
C ARG A 271 6.36 -20.69 5.26
N TYR A 272 5.49 -19.98 5.98
CA TYR A 272 4.50 -19.05 5.42
C TYR A 272 4.64 -17.70 6.09
N PHE A 273 4.41 -16.65 5.31
CA PHE A 273 4.17 -15.29 5.78
C PHE A 273 2.66 -15.11 6.00
N ILE A 274 2.28 -14.60 7.17
CA ILE A 274 0.89 -14.25 7.49
C ILE A 274 0.64 -12.84 6.96
N MET A 275 -0.24 -12.72 5.97
CA MET A 275 -0.59 -11.47 5.33
C MET A 275 -1.95 -11.00 5.84
N LYS A 276 -2.06 -9.74 6.25
CA LYS A 276 -3.32 -9.05 6.49
C LYS A 276 -3.80 -8.45 5.15
N ASN A 277 -4.88 -8.99 4.60
CA ASN A 277 -5.49 -8.50 3.37
C ASN A 277 -6.53 -7.40 3.67
N SER A 278 -7.03 -6.75 2.61
CA SER A 278 -8.00 -5.66 2.65
C SER A 278 -9.28 -5.95 1.87
N TRP A 279 -9.69 -7.22 1.79
CA TRP A 279 -10.91 -7.68 1.09
C TRP A 279 -11.97 -8.19 2.07
N GLY A 280 -12.00 -7.62 3.28
CA GLY A 280 -12.94 -8.03 4.32
C GLY A 280 -12.59 -9.37 4.97
N THR A 281 -13.53 -9.88 5.77
CA THR A 281 -13.33 -11.06 6.64
C THR A 281 -13.91 -12.36 6.07
N ASP A 282 -14.41 -12.34 4.85
CA ASP A 282 -15.16 -13.44 4.23
C ASP A 282 -14.23 -14.47 3.57
N ASN A 283 -13.19 -14.87 4.31
CA ASN A 283 -12.39 -16.04 3.98
C ASN A 283 -12.21 -16.97 5.20
N ALA A 284 -11.55 -18.11 4.97
CA ALA A 284 -11.30 -19.13 5.98
C ALA A 284 -10.58 -18.61 7.25
N PHE A 285 -9.84 -17.50 7.14
CA PHE A 285 -9.04 -16.93 8.24
C PHE A 285 -9.33 -15.45 8.47
N LYS A 286 -10.60 -15.04 8.34
CA LYS A 286 -11.09 -13.71 8.75
C LYS A 286 -10.27 -12.53 8.20
N GLY A 287 -9.91 -12.62 6.91
CA GLY A 287 -9.17 -11.62 6.14
C GLY A 287 -7.66 -11.79 6.12
N PHE A 288 -7.12 -12.78 6.83
CA PHE A 288 -5.71 -13.14 6.76
C PHE A 288 -5.45 -14.15 5.64
N MET A 289 -4.25 -14.12 5.08
CA MET A 289 -3.74 -15.05 4.06
C MET A 289 -2.43 -15.67 4.55
N PHE A 290 -2.14 -16.89 4.11
CA PHE A 290 -0.87 -17.58 4.34
C PHE A 290 -0.14 -17.70 3.01
N MET A 291 0.88 -16.88 2.83
CA MET A 291 1.71 -16.85 1.63
C MET A 291 2.93 -17.74 1.84
N SER A 292 3.12 -18.77 1.02
CA SER A 292 4.32 -19.61 1.14
C SER A 292 5.57 -18.80 0.82
N GLU A 293 6.70 -19.19 1.40
CA GLU A 293 7.98 -18.56 1.07
C GLU A 293 8.28 -18.62 -0.44
N ASP A 294 7.94 -19.72 -1.12
CA ASP A 294 8.13 -19.83 -2.56
C ASP A 294 7.30 -18.80 -3.35
N TYR A 295 6.04 -18.58 -2.93
CA TYR A 295 5.19 -17.55 -3.54
C TYR A 295 5.78 -16.16 -3.30
N PHE A 296 6.18 -15.87 -2.05
CA PHE A 296 6.85 -14.62 -1.71
C PHE A 296 8.12 -14.39 -2.55
N ARG A 297 8.97 -15.42 -2.71
CA ARG A 297 10.20 -15.34 -3.50
C ARG A 297 9.92 -15.01 -4.97
N MET A 298 8.91 -15.63 -5.56
CA MET A 298 8.58 -15.43 -6.98
C MET A 298 7.83 -14.14 -7.23
N LYS A 299 6.83 -13.82 -6.41
CA LYS A 299 5.76 -12.88 -6.75
C LYS A 299 5.80 -11.54 -6.02
N THR A 300 6.67 -11.37 -5.02
CA THR A 300 6.93 -10.04 -4.44
C THR A 300 7.48 -9.11 -5.53
N ILE A 301 7.09 -7.85 -5.56
CA ILE A 301 7.67 -6.80 -6.41
C ILE A 301 8.44 -5.80 -5.54
N ALA A 302 7.83 -5.35 -4.44
CA ALA A 302 8.41 -4.41 -3.50
C ALA A 302 8.02 -4.75 -2.06
N LEU A 303 8.85 -4.31 -1.12
CA LEU A 303 8.54 -4.28 0.32
C LEU A 303 8.80 -2.90 0.87
N TRP A 304 8.07 -2.52 1.91
CA TRP A 304 8.39 -1.38 2.76
C TRP A 304 8.58 -1.84 4.18
N ALA A 305 9.78 -1.61 4.71
CA ALA A 305 10.18 -1.98 6.05
C ALA A 305 10.57 -0.73 6.84
N GLN A 306 10.50 -0.81 8.17
CA GLN A 306 11.12 0.22 9.00
C GLN A 306 12.62 0.29 8.73
N ARG A 307 13.14 1.50 8.60
CA ARG A 307 14.56 1.74 8.32
C ARG A 307 15.48 1.08 9.36
N GLU A 308 15.04 1.06 10.61
CA GLU A 308 15.79 0.46 11.73
C GLU A 308 16.02 -1.05 11.54
N CYS A 309 15.13 -1.74 10.80
CA CYS A 309 15.28 -3.17 10.50
C CYS A 309 16.41 -3.49 9.51
N LEU A 310 16.96 -2.51 8.80
CA LEU A 310 18.04 -2.75 7.83
C LEU A 310 19.41 -2.93 8.52
N GLY A 311 19.56 -2.44 9.75
CA GLY A 311 20.80 -2.57 10.53
C GLY A 311 20.80 -3.73 11.54
N ALA A 312 19.71 -4.50 11.61
CA ALA A 312 19.48 -5.57 12.59
C ALA A 312 19.69 -7.00 12.04
#